data_AF-A0A0T9RQK8-F1
#
_entry.id   AF-A0A0T9RQK8-F1
#
_cell.length_a   1.000
_cell.length_b   1.000
_cell.length_c   1.000
_cell.angle_alpha   90.00
_cell.angle_beta   90.00
_cell.angle_gamma   90.00
#
_symmetry.space_group_name_H-M   'P 1'
#
loop_
_entity.id
_entity.type
_entity.pdbx_description
1 polymer ?
#
loop_
_entity_poly.entity_id
_entity_poly.type
_entity_poly.pdbx_seq_one_letter_code
_entity_poly.pdbx_strand_id
1 'polypeptide(L)'
;MSNIELINKRRKHIVDAKLESMMRKTNSHCVIVRLKGGGMYTVELSERVLIEALIDFEAEVYGEYKRLEAAEHIINTYDSFLSKSGDHLTEAGKDFMNAIVKNIAEMAKAKGKTK
;
A
#
# COMPACT_ATOMS: atom_id res chain seq x y z
N MET A 1 -22.68 8.46 -0.95
CA MET A 1 -21.58 7.48 -1.09
C MET A 1 -21.34 6.87 0.28
N SER A 2 -21.30 5.55 0.39
CA SER A 2 -20.99 4.87 1.65
C SER A 2 -19.49 4.96 1.97
N ASN A 3 -19.10 4.87 3.25
CA ASN A 3 -17.67 4.90 3.62
C ASN A 3 -16.85 3.84 2.89
N ILE A 4 -17.42 2.65 2.69
CA ILE A 4 -16.79 1.55 1.94
C ILE A 4 -16.47 1.94 0.48
N GLU A 5 -17.38 2.65 -0.18
CA GLU A 5 -17.19 3.13 -1.56
C GLU A 5 -16.07 4.16 -1.63
N LEU A 6 -16.00 5.05 -0.62
CA LEU A 6 -14.97 6.06 -0.54
C LEU A 6 -13.60 5.44 -0.27
N ILE A 7 -13.53 4.47 0.64
CA ILE A 7 -12.32 3.69 0.93
C ILE A 7 -11.84 2.97 -0.33
N ASN A 8 -12.72 2.23 -1.03
CA ASN A 8 -12.35 1.53 -2.26
C ASN A 8 -11.80 2.49 -3.33
N LYS A 9 -12.43 3.66 -3.50
CA LYS A 9 -11.96 4.67 -4.44
C LYS A 9 -10.59 5.21 -4.06
N ARG A 10 -10.37 5.51 -2.79
CA ARG A 10 -9.08 6.02 -2.28
C ARG A 10 -7.98 4.96 -2.33
N ARG A 11 -8.30 3.71 -1.98
CA ARG A 11 -7.41 2.55 -2.14
C ARG A 11 -6.92 2.46 -3.57
N LYS A 12 -7.84 2.50 -4.54
CA LYS A 12 -7.48 2.46 -5.97
C LYS A 12 -6.59 3.64 -6.37
N HIS A 13 -6.90 4.86 -5.96
CA HIS A 13 -6.06 6.04 -6.24
C HIS A 13 -4.65 5.92 -5.69
N ILE A 14 -4.49 5.47 -4.44
CA ILE A 14 -3.17 5.33 -3.80
C ILE A 14 -2.35 4.26 -4.53
N VAL A 15 -2.98 3.13 -4.89
CA VAL A 15 -2.33 2.06 -5.65
C VAL A 15 -1.91 2.52 -7.04
N ASP A 16 -2.81 3.19 -7.76
CA ASP A 16 -2.53 3.71 -9.11
C ASP A 16 -1.38 4.72 -9.08
N ALA A 17 -1.44 5.72 -8.19
CA ALA A 17 -0.36 6.70 -8.01
C ALA A 17 0.99 6.06 -7.65
N LYS A 18 0.98 4.95 -6.90
CA LYS A 18 2.19 4.18 -6.59
C LYS A 18 2.71 3.43 -7.83
N LEU A 19 1.84 2.73 -8.55
CA LEU A 19 2.20 2.00 -9.78
C LEU A 19 2.72 2.95 -10.86
N GLU A 20 2.05 4.06 -11.10
CA GLU A 20 2.49 5.11 -12.01
C GLU A 20 3.86 5.68 -11.60
N SER A 21 4.07 5.93 -10.30
CA SER A 21 5.36 6.41 -9.80
C SER A 21 6.48 5.40 -10.05
N MET A 22 6.18 4.09 -10.02
CA MET A 22 7.14 3.03 -10.31
C MET A 22 7.38 2.87 -11.80
N MET A 23 6.32 2.91 -12.63
CA MET A 23 6.42 2.91 -14.08
C MET A 23 7.27 4.09 -14.58
N ARG A 24 7.06 5.31 -14.04
CA ARG A 24 7.87 6.48 -14.39
C ARG A 24 9.34 6.34 -13.99
N LYS A 25 9.66 5.63 -12.90
CA LYS A 25 11.03 5.49 -12.38
C LYS A 25 11.82 4.32 -12.99
N THR A 26 11.18 3.18 -13.17
CA THR A 26 11.85 1.90 -13.47
C THR A 26 11.29 1.25 -14.74
N ASN A 27 10.24 1.83 -15.34
CA ASN A 27 9.52 1.25 -16.49
C ASN A 27 9.04 -0.19 -16.23
N SER A 28 8.84 -0.54 -14.97
CA SER A 28 8.52 -1.88 -14.51
C SER A 28 7.81 -1.81 -13.16
N HIS A 29 6.98 -2.83 -12.90
CA HIS A 29 6.29 -3.01 -11.62
C HIS A 29 7.12 -3.76 -10.58
N CYS A 30 8.38 -4.05 -10.90
CA CYS A 30 9.31 -4.74 -10.02
C CYS A 30 10.02 -3.73 -9.12
N VAL A 31 9.90 -3.89 -7.81
CA VAL A 31 10.66 -3.11 -6.82
C VAL A 31 11.72 -3.99 -6.20
N ILE A 32 12.95 -3.50 -6.25
CA ILE A 32 14.07 -4.11 -5.53
C ILE A 32 14.05 -3.57 -4.11
N VAL A 33 13.68 -4.42 -3.16
CA VAL A 33 13.70 -4.11 -1.73
C VAL A 33 14.95 -4.74 -1.12
N ARG A 34 15.71 -3.93 -0.37
CA ARG A 34 16.85 -4.41 0.41
C ARG A 34 16.37 -4.77 1.81
N LEU A 35 16.35 -6.07 2.12
CA LEU A 35 15.92 -6.57 3.42
C LEU A 35 17.08 -6.59 4.42
N LYS A 36 16.77 -6.69 5.72
CA LYS A 36 17.75 -6.60 6.85
C LYS A 36 18.82 -7.72 6.91
N GLY A 37 18.96 -8.52 5.85
CA GLY A 37 19.99 -9.56 5.70
C GLY A 37 20.92 -9.35 4.52
N GLY A 38 20.98 -8.14 3.95
CA GLY A 38 21.87 -7.80 2.84
C GLY A 38 21.40 -8.27 1.45
N GLY A 39 20.49 -9.25 1.38
CA GLY A 39 19.89 -9.72 0.14
C GLY A 39 19.00 -8.65 -0.53
N MET A 40 19.19 -8.48 -1.84
CA MET A 40 18.27 -7.75 -2.71
C MET A 40 17.15 -8.70 -3.12
N TYR A 41 15.90 -8.30 -2.86
CA TYR A 41 14.71 -9.05 -3.24
C TYR A 41 13.92 -8.24 -4.24
N THR A 42 13.71 -8.83 -5.42
CA THR A 42 12.81 -8.27 -6.42
C THR A 42 11.40 -8.73 -6.09
N VAL A 43 10.54 -7.80 -5.72
CA VAL A 43 9.11 -8.05 -5.53
C VAL A 43 8.38 -7.47 -6.72
N GLU A 44 7.63 -8.31 -7.41
CA GLU A 44 6.68 -7.84 -8.42
C GLU A 44 5.46 -7.27 -7.69
N LEU A 45 5.28 -5.97 -7.79
CA LEU A 45 4.13 -5.28 -7.21
C LEU A 45 3.04 -5.17 -8.24
N SER A 46 2.02 -6.00 -8.11
CA SER A 46 0.79 -5.87 -8.87
C SER A 46 -0.25 -5.06 -8.10
N GLU A 47 -1.19 -4.43 -8.82
CA GLU A 47 -2.36 -3.75 -8.24
C GLU A 47 -3.04 -4.63 -7.17
N ARG A 48 -3.24 -5.91 -7.50
CA ARG A 48 -3.82 -6.92 -6.59
C ARG A 48 -3.04 -7.06 -5.28
N VAL A 49 -1.72 -7.20 -5.36
CA VAL A 49 -0.85 -7.41 -4.18
C VAL A 49 -0.87 -6.19 -3.26
N LEU A 50 -0.88 -4.98 -3.84
CA LEU A 50 -1.01 -3.75 -3.06
C LEU A 50 -2.41 -3.62 -2.45
N ILE A 51 -3.46 -3.94 -3.19
CA ILE A 51 -4.85 -3.93 -2.69
C ILE A 51 -5.00 -4.92 -1.53
N GLU A 52 -4.49 -6.15 -1.66
CA GLU A 52 -4.56 -7.16 -0.61
C GLU A 52 -3.85 -6.69 0.67
N ALA A 53 -2.65 -6.11 0.55
CA ALA A 53 -1.93 -5.59 1.70
C ALA A 53 -2.65 -4.40 2.38
N LEU A 54 -3.31 -3.54 1.60
CA LEU A 54 -4.13 -2.46 2.12
C LEU A 54 -5.38 -3.00 2.82
N ILE A 55 -6.03 -4.03 2.28
CA ILE A 55 -7.17 -4.69 2.93
C ILE A 55 -6.76 -5.31 4.28
N ASP A 56 -5.58 -5.92 4.35
CA ASP A 56 -5.05 -6.51 5.59
C ASP A 56 -4.81 -5.42 6.66
N PHE A 57 -4.21 -4.30 6.26
CA PHE A 57 -4.05 -3.12 7.12
C PHE A 57 -5.42 -2.57 7.58
N GLU A 58 -6.38 -2.45 6.67
CA GLU A 58 -7.73 -2.00 7.02
C GLU A 58 -8.40 -2.96 8.01
N ALA A 59 -8.22 -4.27 7.83
CA ALA A 59 -8.74 -5.28 8.75
C ALA A 59 -8.15 -5.16 10.15
N GLU A 60 -6.85 -4.81 10.27
CA GLU A 60 -6.21 -4.50 11.56
C GLU A 60 -6.88 -3.28 12.22
N VAL A 61 -7.09 -2.18 11.47
CA VAL A 61 -7.78 -0.98 11.97
C VAL A 61 -9.23 -1.28 12.37
N TYR A 62 -9.94 -2.12 11.61
CA TYR A 62 -11.29 -2.59 11.97
C TYR A 62 -11.31 -3.49 13.21
N GLY A 63 -10.18 -4.10 13.58
CA GLY A 63 -10.01 -4.86 14.81
C GLY A 63 -9.81 -3.98 16.04
N GLU A 64 -9.15 -2.83 15.87
CA GLU A 64 -8.85 -1.88 16.96
C GLU A 64 -9.98 -0.87 17.22
N TYR A 65 -10.70 -0.45 16.17
CA TYR A 65 -11.72 0.61 16.24
C TYR A 65 -13.12 0.10 15.87
N LYS A 66 -14.16 0.81 16.30
CA LYS A 66 -15.54 0.54 15.85
C LYS A 66 -15.63 0.75 14.34
N ARG A 67 -16.45 -0.04 13.64
CA ARG A 67 -16.61 0.01 12.17
C ARG A 67 -16.73 1.41 11.57
N LEU A 68 -17.44 2.31 12.25
CA LEU A 68 -17.67 3.67 11.76
C LEU A 68 -16.42 4.55 11.92
N GLU A 69 -15.80 4.51 13.10
CA GLU A 69 -14.57 5.23 13.42
C GLU A 69 -13.37 4.69 12.61
N ALA A 70 -13.25 3.37 12.47
CA ALA A 70 -12.24 2.71 11.64
C ALA A 70 -12.32 3.22 10.20
N ALA A 71 -13.53 3.25 9.63
CA ALA A 71 -13.74 3.68 8.26
C ALA A 71 -13.37 5.16 8.07
N GLU A 72 -13.78 6.04 8.98
CA GLU A 72 -13.40 7.46 8.94
C GLU A 72 -11.90 7.65 9.10
N HIS A 73 -11.26 6.88 9.97
CA HIS A 73 -9.81 6.90 10.17
C HIS A 73 -9.08 6.50 8.90
N ILE A 74 -9.44 5.36 8.28
CA ILE A 74 -8.87 4.90 7.02
C ILE A 74 -9.02 5.96 5.92
N ILE A 75 -10.21 6.55 5.79
CA ILE A 75 -10.47 7.60 4.80
C ILE A 75 -9.57 8.81 5.03
N ASN A 76 -9.46 9.27 6.28
CA ASN A 76 -8.64 10.42 6.64
C ASN A 76 -7.15 10.16 6.38
N THR A 77 -6.68 8.98 6.78
CA THR A 77 -5.31 8.51 6.54
C THR A 77 -5.01 8.44 5.04
N TYR A 78 -5.89 7.85 4.25
CA TYR A 78 -5.74 7.77 2.80
C TYR A 78 -5.81 9.14 2.12
N ASP A 79 -6.64 10.06 2.60
CA ASP A 79 -6.69 11.44 2.10
C ASP A 79 -5.38 12.18 2.41
N SER A 80 -4.80 11.99 3.60
CA SER A 80 -3.50 12.56 4.00
C SER A 80 -2.33 12.03 3.15
N PHE A 81 -2.45 10.80 2.65
CA PHE A 81 -1.45 10.19 1.76
C PHE A 81 -1.55 10.67 0.33
N LEU A 82 -2.67 11.27 -0.07
CA LEU A 82 -2.86 11.85 -1.38
C LEU A 82 -2.58 13.34 -1.33
N SER A 83 -1.99 13.88 -2.41
CA SER A 83 -1.80 15.32 -2.54
C SER A 83 -3.16 16.03 -2.58
N LYS A 84 -3.17 17.35 -2.34
CA LYS A 84 -4.39 18.19 -2.42
C LYS A 84 -5.18 18.01 -3.73
N SER A 85 -4.49 17.67 -4.82
CA SER A 85 -5.09 17.41 -6.14
C SER A 85 -5.52 15.96 -6.36
N GLY A 86 -5.18 15.03 -5.45
CA GLY A 86 -5.49 13.59 -5.56
C GLY A 86 -4.68 12.83 -6.61
N ASP A 87 -3.74 13.50 -7.27
CA ASP A 87 -3.00 13.01 -8.45
C ASP A 87 -1.74 12.23 -8.07
N HIS A 88 -1.07 12.62 -6.98
CA HIS A 88 0.19 12.03 -6.55
C HIS A 88 0.17 11.71 -5.04
N LEU A 89 0.99 10.74 -4.63
CA LEU A 89 1.24 10.46 -3.21
C LEU A 89 2.08 11.58 -2.57
N THR A 90 1.68 12.00 -1.36
CA THR A 90 2.48 12.86 -0.49
C THR A 90 3.74 12.14 -0.02
N GLU A 91 4.68 12.85 0.60
CA GLU A 91 5.87 12.20 1.19
C GLU A 91 5.50 11.14 2.22
N ALA A 92 4.51 11.43 3.07
CA ALA A 92 3.94 10.46 4.01
C ALA A 92 3.32 9.25 3.30
N GLY A 93 2.53 9.48 2.24
CA GLY A 93 1.94 8.40 1.45
C GLY A 93 2.98 7.54 0.73
N LYS A 94 4.08 8.14 0.26
CA LYS A 94 5.20 7.42 -0.34
C LYS A 94 5.92 6.55 0.69
N ASP A 95 6.16 7.07 1.89
CA ASP A 95 6.80 6.33 2.97
C ASP A 95 5.92 5.16 3.44
N PHE A 96 4.62 5.41 3.64
CA PHE A 96 3.64 4.38 3.96
C PHE A 96 3.60 3.27 2.89
N MET A 97 3.46 3.63 1.61
CA MET A 97 3.47 2.64 0.53
C MET A 97 4.81 1.91 0.44
N ASN A 98 5.93 2.56 0.76
CA ASN A 98 7.23 1.90 0.81
C ASN A 98 7.31 0.90 1.98
N ALA A 99 6.70 1.22 3.13
CA ALA A 99 6.56 0.30 4.26
C ALA A 99 5.67 -0.90 3.91
N ILE A 100 4.54 -0.68 3.21
CA ILE A 100 3.68 -1.76 2.69
C ILE A 100 4.45 -2.67 1.74
N VAL A 101 5.17 -2.10 0.77
CA VAL A 101 6.02 -2.86 -0.17
C VAL A 101 7.09 -3.66 0.55
N LYS A 102 7.72 -3.07 1.58
CA LYS A 102 8.69 -3.77 2.41
C LYS A 102 8.05 -4.91 3.21
N ASN A 103 6.86 -4.70 3.76
CA ASN A 103 6.10 -5.74 4.45
C ASN A 103 5.76 -6.90 3.51
N ILE A 104 5.28 -6.60 2.30
CA ILE A 104 5.04 -7.59 1.24
C ILE A 104 6.33 -8.35 0.91
N ALA A 105 7.47 -7.66 0.80
CA ALA A 105 8.77 -8.30 0.53
C ALA A 105 9.21 -9.24 1.66
N GLU A 106 9.04 -8.83 2.93
CA GLU A 106 9.36 -9.67 4.08
C GLU A 106 8.40 -10.88 4.17
N MET A 107 7.11 -10.68 3.91
CA MET A 107 6.13 -11.77 3.83
C MET A 107 6.42 -12.73 2.68
N ALA A 108 6.79 -12.21 1.50
CA ALA A 108 7.18 -13.03 0.35
C ALA A 108 8.45 -13.83 0.65
N LYS A 109 9.42 -13.26 1.36
CA LYS A 109 10.61 -13.99 1.86
C LYS A 109 10.25 -15.04 2.90
N ALA A 110 9.33 -14.74 3.82
CA ALA A 110 8.87 -15.69 4.83
C ALA A 110 8.14 -16.88 4.17
N LYS A 111 7.28 -16.61 3.19
CA LYS A 111 6.58 -17.65 2.39
C LYS A 111 7.52 -18.39 1.43
N GLY A 112 8.55 -17.74 0.92
CA GLY A 112 9.59 -18.33 0.05
C GLY A 112 10.59 -19.24 0.79
N LYS A 113 10.50 -19.35 2.12
CA LYS A 113 11.29 -20.30 2.93
C LYS A 113 10.61 -21.66 3.12
N THR A 114 9.46 -21.91 2.50
CA THR A 114 8.85 -23.25 2.49
C THR A 114 9.11 -23.93 1.15
N LYS A 115 10.33 -24.46 1.00
CA LYS A 115 10.60 -25.65 0.20
C LYS A 115 11.88 -26.31 0.66
#